data_AF-A0A1Q4DUR2-F1
#
_entry.id   AF-A0A1Q4DUR2-F1
#
_cell.length_a   1.000
_cell.length_b   1.000
_cell.length_c   1.000
_cell.angle_alpha   90.00
_cell.angle_beta   90.00
_cell.angle_gamma   90.00
#
_symmetry.space_group_name_H-M   'P 1'
#
loop_
_entity.id
_entity.type
_entity.pdbx_description
1 polymer ?
#
loop_
_entity_poly.entity_id
_entity_poly.type
_entity_poly.pdbx_seq_one_letter_code
_entity_poly.pdbx_strand_id
1 'polypeptide(L)'
;MGSMNAPSDTDMDHGHDEAGSANKTFGERLVSWLGRLHTMVIHFPIAMFIGAFAVEVFGLWRGKRDYQHAAYIMLIVGSAGAIAAAFLGWFAGGFYLTDRNPVLMTHRWLGTGIAIFGFILVYLATASRKSPERSRTLFFSLLGIMVAAIAIQGFLGATFMHGGLRHLAF
;
A
#
# COMPACT_ATOMS: atom_id res chain seq x y z
N MET A 1 20.00 45.65 -48.66
CA MET A 1 18.73 45.15 -48.11
C MET A 1 19.04 43.83 -47.43
N GLY A 2 19.18 43.86 -46.10
CA GLY A 2 19.71 42.78 -45.28
C GLY A 2 18.66 41.75 -44.90
N SER A 3 19.09 40.48 -44.91
CA SER A 3 18.37 39.26 -44.57
C SER A 3 17.75 39.29 -43.17
N MET A 4 16.49 38.87 -43.06
CA MET A 4 15.82 38.54 -41.80
C MET A 4 16.42 37.24 -41.24
N ASN A 5 17.07 37.31 -40.08
CA ASN A 5 17.38 36.14 -39.25
C ASN A 5 16.34 36.04 -38.12
N ALA A 6 15.67 34.89 -38.05
CA ALA A 6 14.88 34.46 -36.91
C ALA A 6 15.82 34.05 -35.75
N PRO A 7 15.44 34.24 -34.48
CA PRO A 7 16.17 33.63 -33.38
C PRO A 7 15.74 32.17 -33.23
N SER A 8 16.68 31.27 -33.50
CA SER A 8 16.66 29.89 -33.01
C SER A 8 17.47 29.86 -31.72
N ASP A 9 16.84 29.70 -30.56
CA ASP A 9 17.53 29.24 -29.36
C ASP A 9 16.58 28.34 -28.57
N THR A 10 16.81 27.04 -28.76
CA THR A 10 16.23 25.94 -27.99
C THR A 10 17.25 25.58 -26.91
N ASP A 11 17.33 26.42 -25.87
CA ASP A 11 18.07 26.07 -24.67
C ASP A 11 17.11 25.39 -23.69
N MET A 12 17.01 24.07 -23.87
CA MET A 12 16.41 23.15 -22.91
C MET A 12 17.31 23.11 -21.68
N ASP A 13 17.01 23.99 -20.72
CA ASP A 13 17.58 23.98 -19.37
C ASP A 13 17.10 22.73 -18.60
N HIS A 14 17.81 21.62 -18.82
CA HIS A 14 17.72 20.39 -18.03
C HIS A 14 18.83 20.35 -16.96
N GLY A 15 19.01 21.44 -16.21
CA GLY A 15 20.03 21.56 -15.16
C GLY A 15 19.53 21.49 -13.71
N HIS A 16 18.22 21.40 -13.47
CA HIS A 16 17.66 21.68 -12.14
C HIS A 16 17.52 20.49 -11.17
N ASP A 17 17.79 19.24 -11.59
CA ASP A 17 17.53 18.07 -10.74
C ASP A 17 18.75 17.56 -9.95
N GLU A 18 19.98 17.91 -10.32
CA GLU A 18 21.19 17.36 -9.67
C GLU A 18 21.68 18.16 -8.45
N ALA A 19 21.48 19.48 -8.43
CA ALA A 19 22.03 20.37 -7.40
C ALA A 19 21.31 20.33 -6.04
N GLY A 20 20.07 19.82 -5.97
CA GLY A 20 19.25 19.76 -4.75
C GLY A 20 19.56 18.57 -3.81
N SER A 21 20.44 17.66 -4.22
CA SER A 21 20.78 16.45 -3.45
C SER A 21 21.94 16.64 -2.47
N ALA A 22 22.78 17.66 -2.67
CA ALA A 22 24.03 17.84 -1.94
C ALA A 22 23.86 18.27 -0.47
N ASN A 23 22.79 19.02 -0.15
CA ASN A 23 22.62 19.66 1.17
C ASN A 23 21.39 19.20 1.97
N LYS A 24 20.98 17.92 1.86
CA LYS A 24 19.98 17.36 2.79
C LYS A 24 20.63 16.94 4.09
N THR A 25 20.07 17.38 5.22
CA THR A 25 20.45 16.94 6.55
C THR A 25 20.28 15.42 6.68
N PHE A 26 21.00 14.77 7.61
CA PHE A 26 20.87 13.33 7.83
C PHE A 26 19.41 12.90 8.08
N GLY A 27 18.64 13.71 8.83
CA GLY A 27 17.24 13.46 9.09
C GLY A 27 16.37 13.47 7.83
N GLU A 28 16.56 14.46 6.94
CA GLU A 28 15.83 14.52 5.67
C GLU A 28 16.17 13.35 4.74
N ARG A 29 17.43 12.92 4.74
CA ARG A 29 17.87 11.72 4.00
C ARG A 29 17.21 10.46 4.56
N LEU A 30 17.13 10.34 5.88
CA LEU A 30 16.49 9.22 6.56
C LEU A 30 14.99 9.16 6.26
N VAL A 31 14.27 10.27 6.38
CA VAL A 31 12.83 10.35 6.07
C VAL A 31 12.57 10.00 4.60
N SER A 32 13.38 10.54 3.68
CA SER A 32 13.28 10.20 2.25
C SER A 32 13.52 8.71 1.98
N TRP A 33 14.50 8.10 2.68
CA TRP A 33 14.79 6.68 2.56
C TRP A 33 13.66 5.81 3.14
N LEU A 34 13.10 6.16 4.30
CA LEU A 34 11.96 5.48 4.90
C LEU A 34 10.72 5.54 4.01
N GLY A 35 10.47 6.67 3.36
CA GLY A 35 9.39 6.81 2.37
C GLY A 35 9.55 5.84 1.19
N ARG A 36 10.76 5.74 0.62
CA ARG A 36 11.04 4.76 -0.46
C ARG A 36 10.88 3.32 0.04
N LEU A 37 11.36 3.03 1.24
CA LEU A 37 11.22 1.70 1.83
C LEU A 37 9.76 1.34 2.10
N HIS A 38 8.94 2.29 2.57
CA HIS A 38 7.49 2.10 2.71
C HIS A 38 6.86 1.68 1.38
N THR A 39 7.12 2.40 0.28
CA THR A 39 6.58 2.07 -1.04
C THR A 39 7.05 0.71 -1.56
N MET A 40 8.27 0.28 -1.23
CA MET A 40 8.70 -1.09 -1.56
C MET A 40 7.96 -2.12 -0.72
N VAL A 41 7.87 -1.91 0.59
CA VAL A 41 7.31 -2.88 1.55
C VAL A 41 5.81 -3.08 1.33
N ILE A 42 5.04 -2.07 0.89
CA ILE A 42 3.59 -2.22 0.64
C ILE A 42 3.24 -3.28 -0.42
N HIS A 43 4.15 -3.61 -1.35
CA HIS A 43 3.86 -4.61 -2.38
C HIS A 43 3.71 -6.01 -1.80
N PHE A 44 4.42 -6.33 -0.72
CA PHE A 44 4.34 -7.62 -0.05
C PHE A 44 2.94 -7.91 0.53
N PRO A 45 2.36 -7.08 1.43
CA PRO A 45 1.02 -7.30 1.93
C PRO A 45 -0.02 -7.30 0.80
N ILE A 46 0.10 -6.41 -0.19
CA ILE A 46 -0.83 -6.38 -1.34
C ILE A 46 -0.84 -7.74 -2.05
N ALA A 47 0.32 -8.23 -2.47
CA ALA A 47 0.43 -9.50 -3.17
C ALA A 47 -0.03 -10.69 -2.30
N MET A 48 0.31 -10.69 -1.02
CA MET A 48 -0.02 -11.79 -0.12
C MET A 48 -1.51 -11.88 0.22
N PHE A 49 -2.18 -10.75 0.49
CA PHE A 49 -3.63 -10.78 0.77
C PHE A 49 -4.45 -11.08 -0.49
N ILE A 50 -4.09 -10.50 -1.64
CA ILE A 50 -4.74 -10.81 -2.92
C ILE A 50 -4.50 -12.27 -3.30
N GLY A 51 -3.26 -12.76 -3.14
CA GLY A 51 -2.89 -14.15 -3.37
C GLY A 51 -3.65 -15.12 -2.46
N ALA A 52 -3.76 -14.82 -1.16
CA ALA A 52 -4.54 -15.62 -0.22
C ALA A 52 -6.01 -15.72 -0.65
N PHE A 53 -6.60 -14.61 -1.11
CA PHE A 53 -7.97 -14.60 -1.61
C PHE A 53 -8.11 -15.43 -2.89
N ALA A 54 -7.20 -15.28 -3.85
CA ALA A 54 -7.19 -16.06 -5.08
C ALA A 54 -7.07 -17.57 -4.82
N VAL A 55 -6.21 -17.97 -3.89
CA VAL A 55 -6.04 -19.36 -3.46
C VAL A 55 -7.32 -19.89 -2.81
N GLU A 56 -8.01 -19.11 -1.98
CA GLU A 56 -9.27 -19.53 -1.37
C GLU A 56 -10.39 -19.66 -2.43
N VAL A 57 -10.49 -18.73 -3.38
CA VAL A 57 -11.40 -18.84 -4.55
C VAL A 57 -11.12 -20.12 -5.33
N PHE A 58 -9.86 -20.40 -5.63
CA PHE A 58 -9.47 -21.60 -6.35
C PHE A 58 -9.81 -22.88 -5.57
N GLY A 59 -9.57 -22.88 -4.25
CA GLY A 59 -9.93 -23.99 -3.38
C GLY A 59 -11.44 -24.19 -3.27
N LEU A 60 -12.25 -23.12 -3.37
CA LEU A 60 -13.71 -23.21 -3.41
C LEU A 60 -14.16 -23.86 -4.72
N TRP A 61 -13.61 -23.40 -5.84
CA TRP A 61 -13.91 -23.95 -7.16
C TRP A 61 -13.51 -25.43 -7.31
N ARG A 62 -12.39 -25.83 -6.70
CA ARG A 62 -11.91 -27.23 -6.71
C ARG A 62 -12.52 -28.10 -5.62
N GLY A 63 -13.29 -27.54 -4.69
CA GLY A 63 -13.86 -28.28 -3.55
C GLY A 63 -12.84 -28.86 -2.58
N LYS A 64 -11.58 -28.42 -2.61
CA LYS A 64 -10.49 -28.95 -1.75
C LYS A 64 -10.14 -27.98 -0.64
N ARG A 65 -9.95 -28.49 0.58
CA ARG A 65 -9.55 -27.71 1.76
C ARG A 65 -8.03 -27.53 1.89
N ASP A 66 -7.23 -28.29 1.15
CA ASP A 66 -5.76 -28.24 1.23
C ASP A 66 -5.18 -26.84 0.93
N TYR A 67 -5.88 -26.06 0.10
CA TYR A 67 -5.50 -24.69 -0.25
C TYR A 67 -5.61 -23.70 0.92
N GLN A 68 -6.36 -24.02 1.97
CA GLN A 68 -6.51 -23.16 3.15
C GLN A 68 -5.20 -23.01 3.92
N HIS A 69 -4.33 -24.02 3.89
CA HIS A 69 -2.99 -23.93 4.49
C HIS A 69 -2.11 -22.92 3.76
N ALA A 70 -2.14 -22.91 2.43
CA ALA A 70 -1.40 -21.93 1.64
C ALA A 70 -1.93 -20.51 1.87
N ALA A 71 -3.26 -20.32 1.83
CA ALA A 71 -3.88 -19.02 2.14
C ALA A 71 -3.54 -18.52 3.56
N TYR A 72 -3.47 -19.42 4.53
CA TYR A 72 -3.07 -19.09 5.90
C TYR A 72 -1.62 -18.60 6.01
N ILE A 73 -0.67 -19.27 5.34
CA ILE A 73 0.74 -18.84 5.33
C ILE A 73 0.86 -17.47 4.67
N MET A 74 0.18 -17.27 3.52
CA MET A 74 0.12 -15.97 2.85
C MET A 74 -0.44 -14.88 3.77
N LEU A 75 -1.48 -15.19 4.53
CA LEU A 75 -2.08 -14.26 5.50
C LEU A 75 -1.09 -13.84 6.60
N ILE A 76 -0.27 -14.76 7.12
CA ILE A 76 0.78 -14.44 8.11
C ILE A 76 1.80 -13.48 7.50
N VAL A 77 2.35 -13.82 6.34
CA VAL A 77 3.37 -13.01 5.66
C VAL A 77 2.79 -11.64 5.28
N GLY A 78 1.57 -11.62 4.76
CA GLY A 78 0.85 -10.39 4.43
C GLY A 78 0.59 -9.51 5.66
N SER A 79 0.17 -10.09 6.78
CA SER A 79 -0.02 -9.35 8.03
C SER A 79 1.28 -8.76 8.56
N ALA A 80 2.37 -9.53 8.57
CA ALA A 80 3.69 -9.03 8.98
C ALA A 80 4.15 -7.87 8.08
N GLY A 81 3.99 -8.02 6.76
CA GLY A 81 4.29 -6.97 5.77
C GLY A 81 3.44 -5.72 5.96
N ALA A 82 2.15 -5.85 6.25
CA ALA A 82 1.25 -4.71 6.47
C ALA A 82 1.61 -3.94 7.75
N ILE A 83 1.98 -4.65 8.82
CA ILE A 83 2.46 -4.03 10.06
C ILE A 83 3.74 -3.24 9.79
N ALA A 84 4.72 -3.85 9.11
CA ALA A 84 5.96 -3.18 8.73
C ALA A 84 5.70 -1.94 7.84
N ALA A 85 4.83 -2.08 6.84
CA ALA A 85 4.43 -0.97 5.98
C ALA A 85 3.77 0.17 6.77
N ALA A 86 2.85 -0.14 7.69
CA ALA A 86 2.20 0.87 8.53
C ALA A 86 3.23 1.63 9.38
N PHE A 87 4.14 0.92 10.06
CA PHE A 87 5.21 1.55 10.83
C PHE A 87 6.05 2.50 9.96
N LEU A 88 6.53 2.01 8.82
CA LEU A 88 7.32 2.82 7.89
C LEU A 88 6.56 4.05 7.39
N GLY A 89 5.25 3.90 7.14
CA GLY A 89 4.38 5.01 6.72
C GLY A 89 4.25 6.09 7.79
N TRP A 90 4.09 5.70 9.06
CA TRP A 90 4.07 6.64 10.19
C TRP A 90 5.39 7.37 10.38
N PHE A 91 6.53 6.68 10.21
CA PHE A 91 7.84 7.35 10.27
C PHE A 91 8.07 8.29 9.08
N ALA A 92 7.66 7.91 7.88
CA ALA A 92 7.83 8.72 6.68
C ALA A 92 6.89 9.94 6.65
N GLY A 93 5.65 9.79 7.15
CA GLY A 93 4.63 10.84 7.17
C GLY A 93 4.55 11.67 8.46
N GLY A 94 5.44 11.41 9.42
CA GLY A 94 5.43 12.04 10.75
C GLY A 94 4.26 11.58 11.64
N PHE A 95 4.30 11.88 12.94
CA PHE A 95 3.31 11.40 13.91
C PHE A 95 2.16 12.41 14.13
N TYR A 96 1.44 12.72 13.06
CA TYR A 96 0.24 13.56 13.13
C TYR A 96 -1.02 12.69 13.20
N LEU A 97 -1.87 12.94 14.19
CA LEU A 97 -3.18 12.28 14.28
C LEU A 97 -4.18 12.88 13.31
N THR A 98 -3.96 14.15 12.93
CA THR A 98 -4.79 14.89 12.00
C THR A 98 -3.98 15.55 10.89
N ASP A 99 -4.24 15.16 9.64
CA ASP A 99 -3.68 15.79 8.44
C ASP A 99 -4.65 16.82 7.84
N ARG A 100 -4.10 17.91 7.29
CA ARG A 100 -4.88 18.91 6.54
C ARG A 100 -5.48 18.35 5.25
N ASN A 101 -4.81 17.36 4.65
CA ASN A 101 -5.28 16.70 3.45
C ASN A 101 -6.16 15.48 3.84
N PRO A 102 -7.48 15.49 3.53
CA PRO A 102 -8.38 14.41 3.90
C PRO A 102 -8.06 13.07 3.22
N VAL A 103 -7.44 13.10 2.02
CA VAL A 103 -6.99 11.88 1.33
C VAL A 103 -5.85 11.24 2.11
N LEU A 104 -4.86 12.04 2.54
CA LEU A 104 -3.73 11.56 3.33
C LEU A 104 -4.18 11.04 4.70
N MET A 105 -5.09 11.77 5.36
CA MET A 105 -5.70 11.33 6.62
C MET A 105 -6.33 9.94 6.47
N THR A 106 -7.21 9.81 5.46
CA THR A 106 -7.92 8.55 5.20
C THR A 106 -6.94 7.43 4.86
N HIS A 107 -5.93 7.71 4.04
CA HIS A 107 -4.88 6.75 3.68
C HIS A 107 -4.14 6.22 4.92
N ARG A 108 -3.72 7.11 5.82
CA ARG A 108 -2.98 6.72 7.04
C ARG A 108 -3.81 5.85 7.97
N TRP A 109 -5.04 6.28 8.25
CA TRP A 109 -5.92 5.56 9.18
C TRP A 109 -6.42 4.25 8.58
N LEU A 110 -6.78 4.23 7.29
CA LEU A 110 -7.14 2.99 6.60
C LEU A 110 -5.96 2.00 6.59
N GLY A 111 -4.74 2.47 6.40
CA GLY A 111 -3.54 1.61 6.37
C GLY A 111 -3.23 0.99 7.72
N THR A 112 -3.38 1.78 8.78
CA THR A 112 -3.29 1.30 10.16
C THR A 112 -4.39 0.28 10.45
N GLY A 113 -5.62 0.55 9.99
CA GLY A 113 -6.75 -0.37 10.07
C GLY A 113 -6.51 -1.69 9.35
N ILE A 114 -5.92 -1.67 8.14
CA ILE A 114 -5.54 -2.86 7.36
C ILE A 114 -4.51 -3.69 8.12
N ALA A 115 -3.49 -3.08 8.73
CA ALA A 115 -2.49 -3.80 9.51
C ALA A 115 -3.13 -4.51 10.72
N ILE A 116 -3.98 -3.80 11.46
CA ILE A 116 -4.71 -4.35 12.62
C ILE A 116 -5.67 -5.46 12.17
N PHE A 117 -6.45 -5.23 11.11
CA PHE A 117 -7.39 -6.21 10.60
C PHE A 117 -6.69 -7.47 10.07
N GLY A 118 -5.52 -7.31 9.44
CA GLY A 118 -4.68 -8.42 9.00
C GLY A 118 -4.22 -9.28 10.17
N PHE A 119 -3.78 -8.64 11.27
CA PHE A 119 -3.41 -9.35 12.49
C PHE A 119 -4.60 -10.11 13.10
N ILE A 120 -5.77 -9.47 13.17
CA ILE A 120 -7.01 -10.10 13.63
C ILE A 120 -7.36 -11.30 12.75
N LEU A 121 -7.26 -11.17 11.43
CA LEU A 121 -7.49 -12.27 10.49
C LEU A 121 -6.56 -13.46 10.76
N VAL A 122 -5.26 -13.22 10.99
CA VAL A 122 -4.30 -14.28 11.34
C VAL A 122 -4.68 -14.95 12.67
N TYR A 123 -5.04 -14.17 13.68
CA TYR A 123 -5.50 -14.68 14.96
C TYR A 123 -6.75 -15.57 14.81
N LEU A 124 -7.75 -15.08 14.09
CA LEU A 124 -8.99 -15.81 13.82
C LEU A 124 -8.72 -17.08 13.01
N ALA A 125 -7.88 -17.04 11.98
CA ALA A 125 -7.51 -18.20 11.19
C ALA A 125 -6.79 -19.25 12.06
N THR A 126 -5.86 -18.81 12.92
CA THR A 126 -5.14 -19.69 13.85
C THR A 126 -6.07 -20.35 14.87
N ALA A 127 -7.00 -19.59 15.46
CA ALA A 127 -8.00 -20.11 16.38
C ALA A 127 -8.92 -21.15 15.71
N SER A 128 -9.28 -20.91 14.45
CA SER A 128 -10.18 -21.79 13.68
C SER A 128 -9.56 -23.15 13.35
N ARG A 129 -8.22 -23.26 13.34
CA ARG A 129 -7.53 -24.54 13.18
C ARG A 129 -7.77 -25.51 14.34
N LYS A 130 -8.15 -25.01 15.52
CA LYS A 130 -8.47 -25.84 16.70
C LYS A 130 -9.94 -26.27 16.75
N SER A 131 -10.82 -25.64 15.97
CA SER A 131 -12.25 -25.94 15.93
C SER A 131 -12.75 -25.92 14.47
N PRO A 132 -12.75 -27.08 13.78
CA PRO A 132 -13.04 -27.18 12.34
C PRO A 132 -14.46 -26.77 11.93
N GLU A 133 -15.37 -26.59 12.89
CA GLU A 133 -16.77 -26.23 12.69
C GLU A 133 -16.97 -24.79 12.19
N ARG A 134 -15.92 -23.96 12.20
CA ARG A 134 -16.06 -22.55 11.82
C ARG A 134 -16.32 -22.38 10.32
N SER A 135 -17.32 -21.55 10.00
CA SER A 135 -17.78 -21.31 8.63
C SER A 135 -16.66 -20.84 7.70
N ARG A 136 -16.33 -21.66 6.69
CA ARG A 136 -15.44 -21.31 5.59
C ARG A 136 -15.90 -20.02 4.87
N THR A 137 -17.21 -19.82 4.78
CA THR A 137 -17.82 -18.62 4.21
C THR A 137 -17.42 -17.37 4.98
N LEU A 138 -17.37 -17.43 6.32
CA LEU A 138 -16.95 -16.28 7.13
C LEU A 138 -15.50 -15.88 6.83
N PHE A 139 -14.59 -16.86 6.76
CA PHE A 139 -13.19 -16.60 6.43
C PHE A 139 -13.05 -15.97 5.03
N PHE A 140 -13.73 -16.55 4.03
CA PHE A 140 -13.76 -16.02 2.67
C PHE A 140 -14.27 -14.59 2.61
N SER A 141 -15.39 -14.29 3.29
CA SER A 141 -15.97 -12.94 3.32
C SER A 141 -15.04 -11.92 3.98
N LEU A 142 -14.41 -12.27 5.11
CA LEU A 142 -13.47 -11.36 5.79
C LEU A 142 -12.23 -11.10 4.92
N LEU A 143 -11.75 -12.11 4.20
CA LEU A 143 -10.63 -11.95 3.27
C LEU A 143 -11.01 -11.09 2.06
N GLY A 144 -12.24 -11.22 1.55
CA GLY A 144 -12.78 -10.33 0.52
C GLY A 144 -12.85 -8.87 0.98
N ILE A 145 -13.29 -8.62 2.23
CA ILE A 145 -13.28 -7.27 2.83
C ILE A 145 -11.85 -6.72 2.91
N MET A 146 -10.88 -7.55 3.30
CA MET A 146 -9.47 -7.15 3.33
C MET A 146 -8.97 -6.73 1.94
N VAL A 147 -9.25 -7.51 0.90
CA VAL A 147 -8.83 -7.19 -0.47
C VAL A 147 -9.50 -5.89 -0.96
N ALA A 148 -10.79 -5.69 -0.67
CA ALA A 148 -11.47 -4.45 -1.01
C ALA A 148 -10.84 -3.24 -0.30
N ALA A 149 -10.52 -3.36 0.98
CA ALA A 149 -9.82 -2.31 1.74
C ALA A 149 -8.44 -1.99 1.15
N ILE A 150 -7.69 -3.01 0.73
CA ILE A 150 -6.38 -2.84 0.07
C ILE A 150 -6.53 -2.12 -1.29
N ALA A 151 -7.56 -2.44 -2.08
CA ALA A 151 -7.82 -1.76 -3.34
C ALA A 151 -8.11 -0.27 -3.12
N ILE A 152 -8.98 0.06 -2.15
CA ILE A 152 -9.26 1.45 -1.75
C ILE A 152 -7.98 2.13 -1.27
N GLN A 153 -7.16 1.44 -0.48
CA GLN A 153 -5.91 1.98 0.03
C GLN A 153 -4.91 2.32 -1.08
N GLY A 154 -4.77 1.43 -2.07
CA GLY A 154 -3.95 1.66 -3.26
C GLY A 154 -4.44 2.87 -4.05
N PHE A 155 -5.76 3.01 -4.22
CA PHE A 155 -6.37 4.17 -4.87
C PHE A 155 -6.07 5.48 -4.12
N LEU A 156 -6.21 5.50 -2.79
CA LEU A 156 -5.88 6.67 -1.97
C LEU A 156 -4.39 7.03 -2.06
N GLY A 157 -3.51 6.03 -2.03
CA GLY A 157 -2.06 6.23 -2.17
C GLY A 157 -1.70 6.83 -3.53
N ALA A 158 -2.26 6.31 -4.62
CA ALA A 158 -2.08 6.86 -5.96
C ALA A 158 -2.63 8.30 -6.06
N THR A 159 -3.82 8.54 -5.52
CA THR A 159 -4.47 9.86 -5.52
C THR A 159 -3.63 10.90 -4.78
N PHE A 160 -3.04 10.53 -3.64
CA PHE A 160 -2.16 11.41 -2.88
C PHE A 160 -0.89 11.78 -3.67
N MET A 161 -0.26 10.80 -4.33
CA MET A 161 0.96 11.02 -5.11
C MET A 161 0.74 11.88 -6.36
N HIS A 162 -0.46 11.89 -6.94
CA HIS A 162 -0.79 12.63 -8.17
C HIS A 162 -1.57 13.94 -7.92
N GLY A 163 -1.46 14.54 -6.74
CA GLY A 163 -2.01 15.89 -6.48
C GLY A 163 -3.48 15.94 -6.04
N GLY A 164 -4.04 14.83 -5.55
CA GLY A 164 -5.40 14.76 -4.99
C GLY A 164 -6.51 14.65 -6.03
N LEU A 165 -7.78 14.56 -5.62
CA LEU A 165 -8.94 14.23 -6.49
C LEU A 165 -9.20 15.20 -7.66
N ARG A 166 -8.51 16.35 -7.74
CA ARG A 166 -8.72 17.36 -8.79
C ARG A 166 -8.27 16.90 -10.18
N HIS A 167 -7.44 15.85 -10.28
CA HIS A 167 -7.05 15.26 -11.57
C HIS A 167 -8.13 14.36 -12.20
N LEU A 168 -9.23 14.08 -11.49
CA LEU A 168 -10.39 13.31 -11.98
C LEU A 168 -11.60 14.20 -12.32
N ALA A 169 -11.47 15.52 -12.16
CA ALA A 169 -12.49 16.46 -12.60
C ALA A 169 -12.35 16.66 -14.11
N PHE A 170 -13.23 16.00 -14.87
CA PHE A 170 -13.44 16.24 -16.30
C PHE A 170 -14.42 17.40 -16.51
#